data_AF-A0A1F7BIV6-F1
#
_entry.id   AF-A0A1F7BIV6-F1
#
_cell.length_a   1.000
_cell.length_b   1.000
_cell.length_c   1.000
_cell.angle_alpha   90.00
_cell.angle_beta   90.00
_cell.angle_gamma   90.00
#
_symmetry.space_group_name_H-M   'P 1'
#
loop_
_entity.id
_entity.type
_entity.pdbx_description
1 polymer ?
#
loop_
_entity_poly.entity_id
_entity_poly.type
_entity_poly.pdbx_seq_one_letter_code
_entity_poly.pdbx_strand_id
1 'polypeptide(L)'
;MKLLQWDLPHLEHLVIGRMRFKDRKMSTRKGNILKLEEVLDEAVERAKVVIEEHKGKIQTDDINGLAEMMGVGAVVYGVLSQNRKMDMVFDWEKMLSFDGNSAPYLQYTHARARSVLRKADIADSEGFPKGILSLNQTERSLIGTLLQFSEVLEEARATHMPHKVAQYLFTLCQDFNAFYNSESILQAQEPLRSLRLALTASTASVLKTGAELLTLRVPDRM
;
A
#
# COMPACT_ATOMS: atom_id res chain seq x y z
N MET A 1 5.38 -33.15 -25.06
CA MET A 1 6.66 -32.55 -24.61
C MET A 1 7.52 -33.52 -23.80
N LYS A 2 7.07 -34.12 -22.67
CA LYS A 2 7.79 -35.28 -22.07
C LYS A 2 7.98 -36.45 -23.05
N LEU A 3 7.02 -36.65 -23.96
CA LEU A 3 7.09 -37.61 -25.07
C LEU A 3 8.23 -37.36 -26.07
N LEU A 4 8.79 -36.13 -26.13
CA LEU A 4 9.87 -35.77 -27.05
C LEU A 4 11.26 -35.89 -26.40
N GLN A 5 11.34 -36.31 -25.13
CA GLN A 5 12.59 -36.41 -24.35
C GLN A 5 13.41 -35.11 -24.32
N TRP A 6 12.75 -33.97 -24.47
CA TRP A 6 13.39 -32.67 -24.31
C TRP A 6 13.58 -32.37 -22.84
N ASP A 7 14.80 -32.00 -22.46
CA ASP A 7 15.09 -31.40 -21.17
C ASP A 7 14.66 -29.93 -21.22
N LEU A 8 13.58 -29.61 -20.50
CA LEU A 8 12.97 -28.28 -20.54
C LEU A 8 13.25 -27.54 -19.23
N PRO A 9 13.40 -26.20 -19.29
CA PRO A 9 13.42 -25.39 -18.09
C PRO A 9 12.09 -25.51 -17.33
N HIS A 10 12.09 -25.06 -16.07
CA HIS A 10 10.87 -25.01 -15.27
C HIS A 10 9.82 -24.11 -15.94
N LEU A 11 8.63 -24.67 -16.21
CA LEU A 11 7.50 -23.97 -16.82
C LEU A 11 6.32 -23.97 -15.85
N GLU A 12 5.84 -22.77 -15.51
CA GLU A 12 4.64 -22.59 -14.69
C GLU A 12 3.62 -21.73 -15.44
N HIS A 13 2.34 -22.15 -15.39
CA HIS A 13 1.22 -21.36 -15.88
C HIS A 13 0.64 -20.48 -14.76
N LEU A 14 0.89 -19.17 -14.84
CA LEU A 14 0.32 -18.20 -13.92
C LEU A 14 -1.11 -17.82 -14.33
N VAL A 15 -2.09 -18.58 -13.85
CA VAL A 15 -3.52 -18.29 -14.04
C VAL A 15 -3.90 -16.90 -13.50
N ILE A 16 -4.58 -16.11 -14.33
CA ILE A 16 -5.16 -14.81 -13.96
C ILE A 16 -6.65 -14.85 -14.29
N GLY A 17 -7.49 -14.52 -13.30
CA GLY A 17 -8.94 -14.42 -13.44
C GLY A 17 -9.35 -13.23 -14.28
N ARG A 18 -10.61 -13.21 -14.71
CA ARG A 18 -11.14 -12.14 -15.54
C ARG A 18 -11.46 -10.92 -14.69
N MET A 19 -11.08 -9.75 -15.19
CA MET A 19 -11.46 -8.46 -14.62
C MET A 19 -12.73 -7.93 -15.30
N ARG A 20 -13.64 -7.42 -14.49
CA ARG A 20 -14.78 -6.61 -14.94
C ARG A 20 -14.91 -5.39 -14.04
N PHE A 21 -15.40 -4.29 -14.60
CA PHE A 21 -15.74 -3.12 -13.81
C PHE A 21 -17.14 -3.29 -13.19
N LYS A 22 -17.34 -2.72 -12.00
CA LYS A 22 -18.63 -2.71 -11.31
C LYS A 22 -19.68 -1.86 -12.05
N ASP A 23 -19.23 -0.75 -12.64
CA ASP A 23 -20.08 0.29 -13.23
C ASP A 23 -20.35 0.09 -14.75
N ARG A 24 -19.57 -0.76 -15.44
CA ARG A 24 -19.67 -0.91 -16.89
C ARG A 24 -19.37 -2.33 -17.38
N LYS A 25 -19.91 -2.67 -18.55
CA LYS A 25 -19.66 -3.94 -19.25
C LYS A 25 -18.75 -3.71 -20.46
N MET A 26 -17.69 -4.51 -20.58
CA MET A 26 -16.83 -4.54 -21.76
C MET A 26 -17.36 -5.57 -22.77
N SER A 27 -17.41 -5.23 -24.06
CA SER A 27 -17.84 -6.16 -25.12
C SER A 27 -17.12 -5.88 -26.44
N THR A 28 -16.15 -6.74 -26.77
CA THR A 28 -15.41 -6.69 -28.02
C THR A 28 -16.32 -6.89 -29.24
N ARG A 29 -17.30 -7.80 -29.15
CA ARG A 29 -18.28 -8.05 -30.23
C ARG A 29 -19.18 -6.85 -30.56
N LYS A 30 -19.42 -5.97 -29.58
CA LYS A 30 -20.24 -4.76 -29.75
C LYS A 30 -19.40 -3.49 -30.00
N GLY A 31 -18.07 -3.62 -30.11
CA GLY A 31 -17.16 -2.48 -30.28
C GLY A 31 -16.90 -1.66 -29.02
N ASN A 32 -17.47 -2.03 -27.87
CA ASN A 32 -17.23 -1.36 -26.59
C ASN A 32 -15.95 -1.92 -25.94
N ILE A 33 -14.81 -1.52 -26.50
CA ILE A 33 -13.47 -1.81 -25.98
C ILE A 33 -13.05 -0.62 -25.11
N LEU A 34 -12.77 -0.88 -23.84
CA LEU A 34 -12.24 0.12 -22.92
C LEU A 34 -10.72 0.14 -23.05
N LYS A 35 -10.15 1.28 -23.43
CA LYS A 35 -8.69 1.39 -23.57
C LYS A 35 -8.05 1.67 -22.22
N LEU A 36 -6.84 1.17 -22.02
CA LEU A 36 -6.10 1.41 -20.77
C LEU A 36 -5.79 2.91 -20.59
N GLU A 37 -5.48 3.64 -21.67
CA GLU A 37 -5.26 5.10 -21.62
C GLU A 37 -6.47 5.83 -21.01
N GLU A 38 -7.68 5.51 -21.47
CA GLU A 38 -8.93 6.10 -20.97
C GLU A 38 -9.18 5.74 -19.50
N VAL A 39 -8.85 4.52 -19.08
CA VAL A 39 -8.98 4.08 -17.67
C VAL A 39 -8.02 4.85 -16.77
N LEU A 40 -6.78 5.07 -17.22
CA LEU A 40 -5.78 5.80 -16.44
C LEU A 40 -6.15 7.28 -16.34
N ASP A 41 -6.58 7.90 -17.45
CA ASP A 41 -7.06 9.29 -17.45
C ASP A 41 -8.26 9.46 -16.50
N GLU A 42 -9.22 8.54 -16.55
CA GLU A 42 -10.37 8.54 -15.64
C GLU A 42 -9.94 8.35 -14.18
N ALA A 43 -8.95 7.50 -13.90
CA ALA A 43 -8.45 7.27 -12.55
C ALA A 43 -7.85 8.55 -11.95
N VAL A 44 -7.05 9.28 -12.74
CA VAL A 44 -6.44 10.56 -12.31
C VAL A 44 -7.51 11.61 -12.09
N GLU A 45 -8.50 11.71 -12.98
CA GLU A 45 -9.56 12.71 -12.84
C GLU A 45 -10.43 12.43 -11.61
N ARG A 46 -10.80 11.17 -11.36
CA ARG A 46 -11.50 10.77 -10.13
C ARG A 46 -10.65 11.05 -8.89
N ALA A 47 -9.35 10.80 -8.93
CA ALA A 47 -8.44 11.10 -7.82
C ALA A 47 -8.38 12.61 -7.51
N LYS A 48 -8.40 13.48 -8.52
CA LYS A 48 -8.49 14.94 -8.31
C LYS A 48 -9.76 15.34 -7.56
N VAL A 49 -10.91 14.77 -7.96
CA VAL A 49 -12.18 15.02 -7.26
C VAL A 49 -12.09 14.59 -5.80
N VAL A 50 -11.56 13.40 -5.53
CA VAL A 50 -11.37 12.90 -4.16
C VAL A 50 -10.43 13.82 -3.36
N ILE A 51 -9.35 14.33 -3.95
CA ILE A 51 -8.45 15.28 -3.29
C ILE A 51 -9.18 16.59 -2.97
N GLU A 52 -9.97 17.11 -3.91
CA GLU A 52 -10.76 18.33 -3.77
C GLU A 52 -11.75 18.24 -2.58
N GLU A 53 -12.48 17.14 -2.50
CA GLU A 53 -13.42 16.85 -1.40
C GLU A 53 -12.73 16.78 -0.02
N HIS A 54 -11.42 16.52 0.00
CA HIS A 54 -10.60 16.37 1.20
C HIS A 54 -9.59 17.51 1.41
N LYS A 55 -9.77 18.67 0.76
CA LYS A 55 -8.85 19.83 0.81
C LYS A 55 -8.44 20.32 2.21
N GLY A 56 -9.21 20.03 3.25
CA GLY A 56 -8.86 20.36 4.64
C GLY A 56 -7.98 19.32 5.35
N LYS A 57 -7.91 18.10 4.81
CA LYS A 57 -7.14 16.97 5.37
C LYS A 57 -5.89 16.68 4.57
N ILE A 58 -5.90 17.01 3.27
CA ILE A 58 -4.79 16.73 2.37
C ILE A 58 -3.88 17.95 2.23
N GLN A 59 -2.58 17.75 2.44
CA GLN A 59 -1.55 18.77 2.25
C GLN A 59 -0.60 18.35 1.15
N THR A 60 -0.69 19.01 -0.01
CA THR A 60 0.23 18.80 -1.13
C THR A 60 0.60 20.12 -1.79
N ASP A 61 1.87 20.21 -2.18
CA ASP A 61 2.41 21.32 -2.97
C ASP A 61 2.24 21.06 -4.49
N ASP A 62 1.87 19.83 -4.88
CA ASP A 62 1.62 19.39 -6.25
C ASP A 62 0.36 18.48 -6.29
N ILE A 63 -0.79 19.10 -6.57
CA ILE A 63 -2.08 18.39 -6.67
C ILE A 63 -2.10 17.43 -7.85
N ASN A 64 -1.50 17.81 -8.98
CA ASN A 64 -1.53 16.99 -10.20
C ASN A 64 -0.67 15.73 -10.03
N GLY A 65 0.54 15.87 -9.48
CA GLY A 65 1.40 14.73 -9.17
C GLY A 65 0.77 13.80 -8.13
N LEU A 66 0.10 14.36 -7.10
CA LEU A 66 -0.61 13.54 -6.11
C LEU A 66 -1.79 12.78 -6.75
N ALA A 67 -2.60 13.45 -7.57
CA ALA A 67 -3.72 12.82 -8.26
C ALA A 67 -3.26 11.70 -9.19
N GLU A 68 -2.15 11.89 -9.90
CA GLU A 68 -1.56 10.86 -10.74
C GLU A 68 -1.08 9.65 -9.92
N MET A 69 -0.38 9.90 -8.80
CA MET A 69 0.06 8.85 -7.88
C MET A 69 -1.12 8.06 -7.29
N MET A 70 -2.18 8.73 -6.86
CA MET A 70 -3.38 8.11 -6.31
C MET A 70 -4.17 7.35 -7.37
N GLY A 71 -4.44 7.96 -8.53
CA GLY A 71 -5.25 7.39 -9.60
C GLY A 71 -4.60 6.15 -10.20
N VAL A 72 -3.35 6.27 -10.66
CA VAL A 72 -2.60 5.14 -11.22
C VAL A 72 -2.41 4.06 -10.14
N GLY A 73 -2.09 4.47 -8.91
CA GLY A 73 -1.94 3.56 -7.79
C GLY A 73 -3.21 2.76 -7.51
N ALA A 74 -4.40 3.39 -7.57
CA ALA A 74 -5.68 2.73 -7.38
C ALA A 74 -5.96 1.65 -8.44
N VAL A 75 -5.61 1.92 -9.70
CA VAL A 75 -5.76 0.92 -10.79
C VAL A 75 -4.82 -0.26 -10.56
N VAL A 76 -3.53 -0.01 -10.34
CA VAL A 76 -2.51 -1.05 -10.12
C VAL A 76 -2.83 -1.87 -8.89
N TYR A 77 -3.07 -1.22 -7.75
CA TYR A 77 -3.37 -1.90 -6.50
C TYR A 77 -4.71 -2.62 -6.55
N GLY A 78 -5.71 -2.10 -7.26
CA GLY A 78 -6.99 -2.78 -7.44
C GLY A 78 -6.87 -4.12 -8.19
N VAL A 79 -5.84 -4.28 -9.02
CA VAL A 79 -5.50 -5.58 -9.64
C VAL A 79 -4.63 -6.42 -8.70
N LEU A 80 -3.53 -5.86 -8.17
CA LEU A 80 -2.53 -6.62 -7.42
C LEU A 80 -2.97 -7.04 -6.01
N SER A 81 -3.91 -6.32 -5.40
CA SER A 81 -4.47 -6.64 -4.07
C SER A 81 -5.44 -7.81 -4.07
N GLN A 82 -5.80 -8.33 -5.25
CA GLN A 82 -6.73 -9.44 -5.40
C GLN A 82 -6.00 -10.75 -5.67
N ASN A 83 -6.56 -11.86 -5.21
CA ASN A 83 -6.04 -13.18 -5.56
C ASN A 83 -6.13 -13.37 -7.07
N ARG A 84 -4.99 -13.40 -7.76
CA ARG A 84 -4.92 -13.50 -9.23
C ARG A 84 -5.69 -14.68 -9.79
N LYS A 85 -5.88 -15.78 -9.05
CA LYS A 85 -6.59 -16.97 -9.53
C LYS A 85 -8.11 -16.76 -9.61
N MET A 86 -8.64 -15.70 -9.01
CA MET A 86 -10.08 -15.41 -8.95
C MET A 86 -10.46 -14.33 -9.95
N ASP A 87 -11.67 -14.42 -10.49
CA ASP A 87 -12.29 -13.30 -11.21
C ASP A 87 -12.47 -12.11 -10.26
N MET A 88 -12.25 -10.90 -10.76
CA MET A 88 -12.32 -9.68 -9.96
C MET A 88 -13.34 -8.68 -10.50
N VAL A 89 -13.98 -7.96 -9.57
CA VAL A 89 -14.82 -6.80 -9.87
C VAL A 89 -14.10 -5.55 -9.40
N PHE A 90 -13.66 -4.73 -10.34
CA PHE A 90 -13.02 -3.45 -10.05
C PHE A 90 -14.06 -2.40 -9.70
N ASP A 91 -13.83 -1.70 -8.59
CA ASP A 91 -14.75 -0.72 -8.01
C ASP A 91 -13.99 0.57 -7.71
N TRP A 92 -14.32 1.64 -8.46
CA TRP A 92 -13.66 2.94 -8.33
C TRP A 92 -13.77 3.52 -6.92
N GLU A 93 -14.96 3.45 -6.32
CA GLU A 93 -15.22 4.01 -5.00
C GLU A 93 -14.33 3.33 -3.95
N LYS A 94 -14.25 2.00 -4.01
CA LYS A 94 -13.39 1.23 -3.10
C LYS A 94 -11.91 1.52 -3.33
N MET A 95 -11.46 1.58 -4.59
CA MET A 95 -10.02 1.68 -4.90
C MET A 95 -9.45 3.09 -4.71
N LEU A 96 -10.30 4.12 -4.72
CA LEU A 96 -9.91 5.50 -4.45
C LEU A 96 -10.24 5.98 -3.02
N SER A 97 -10.79 5.11 -2.18
CA SER A 97 -11.16 5.41 -0.80
C SER A 97 -9.94 5.67 0.10
N PHE A 98 -10.07 6.59 1.05
CA PHE A 98 -9.13 6.79 2.17
C PHE A 98 -9.37 5.83 3.35
N ASP A 99 -10.32 4.92 3.21
CA ASP A 99 -10.65 3.90 4.19
C ASP A 99 -10.67 2.52 3.52
N GLY A 100 -10.14 1.53 4.22
CA GLY A 100 -10.08 0.15 3.75
C GLY A 100 -8.86 -0.16 2.88
N ASN A 101 -8.90 -1.32 2.22
CA ASN A 101 -7.75 -1.87 1.49
C ASN A 101 -7.64 -1.23 0.08
N SER A 102 -7.00 -0.07 -0.01
CA SER A 102 -6.86 0.76 -1.22
C SER A 102 -5.47 1.41 -1.31
N ALA A 103 -5.07 1.87 -2.51
CA ALA A 103 -3.80 2.58 -2.66
C ALA A 103 -3.75 3.92 -1.90
N PRO A 104 -4.80 4.78 -1.93
CA PRO A 104 -4.81 6.01 -1.14
C PRO A 104 -4.68 5.79 0.37
N TYR A 105 -5.24 4.71 0.92
CA TYR A 105 -5.08 4.38 2.34
C TYR A 105 -3.61 4.13 2.71
N LEU A 106 -2.90 3.36 1.89
CA LEU A 106 -1.47 3.08 2.05
C LEU A 106 -0.64 4.37 1.90
N GLN A 107 -0.90 5.14 0.85
CA GLN A 107 -0.21 6.40 0.54
C GLN A 107 -0.38 7.43 1.67
N TYR A 108 -1.61 7.59 2.17
CA TYR A 108 -1.92 8.50 3.26
C TYR A 108 -1.26 8.07 4.57
N THR A 109 -1.23 6.77 4.85
CA THR A 109 -0.57 6.24 6.06
C THR A 109 0.95 6.44 6.00
N HIS A 110 1.57 6.24 4.84
CA HIS A 110 2.98 6.57 4.61
C HIS A 110 3.26 8.06 4.83
N ALA A 111 2.49 8.95 4.20
CA ALA A 111 2.65 10.40 4.34
C ALA A 111 2.48 10.88 5.79
N ARG A 112 1.54 10.28 6.54
CA ARG A 112 1.36 10.53 7.97
C ARG A 112 2.60 10.16 8.77
N ALA A 113 3.16 8.97 8.54
CA ALA A 113 4.39 8.54 9.21
C ALA A 113 5.56 9.50 8.90
N ARG A 114 5.74 9.89 7.63
CA ARG A 114 6.75 10.89 7.23
C ARG A 114 6.52 12.26 7.87
N SER A 115 5.26 12.67 8.05
CA SER A 115 4.91 13.92 8.73
C SER A 115 5.33 13.93 10.20
N VAL A 116 5.14 12.83 10.92
CA VAL A 116 5.62 12.67 12.31
C VAL A 116 7.14 12.80 12.38
N LEU A 117 7.85 12.11 11.49
CA LEU A 117 9.32 12.12 11.47
C LEU A 117 9.87 13.52 11.17
N ARG A 118 9.27 14.24 10.20
CA ARG A 118 9.63 15.64 9.92
C ARG A 118 9.43 16.55 11.13
N LYS A 119 8.34 16.38 11.88
CA LYS A 119 8.09 17.17 13.11
C LYS A 119 9.10 16.86 14.23
N ALA A 120 9.74 15.70 14.18
CA ALA A 120 10.80 15.32 15.09
C ALA A 120 12.21 15.70 14.60
N ASP A 121 12.33 16.30 13.41
CA ASP A 121 13.60 16.55 12.70
C ASP A 121 14.43 15.28 12.44
N ILE A 122 13.74 14.17 12.18
CA ILE A 122 14.35 12.87 11.91
C ILE A 122 14.14 12.52 10.44
N ALA A 123 15.23 12.35 9.69
CA ALA A 123 15.18 11.89 8.30
C ALA A 123 15.02 10.37 8.22
N ASP A 124 15.80 9.63 9.02
CA ASP A 124 15.90 8.18 9.10
C ASP A 124 16.03 7.70 10.56
N SER A 125 15.74 6.42 10.81
CA SER A 125 15.82 5.84 12.16
C SER A 125 17.24 5.95 12.72
N GLU A 126 17.38 6.53 13.92
CA GLU A 126 18.63 6.52 14.69
C GLU A 126 18.90 5.17 15.40
N GLY A 127 18.08 4.16 15.10
CA GLY A 127 18.12 2.84 15.72
C GLY A 127 17.16 2.71 16.90
N PHE A 128 17.06 1.50 17.43
CA PHE A 128 16.21 1.22 18.59
C PHE A 128 16.95 1.50 19.91
N PRO A 129 16.31 2.20 20.86
CA PRO A 129 16.92 2.46 22.16
C PRO A 129 17.11 1.17 22.97
N LYS A 130 18.11 1.17 23.84
CA LYS A 130 18.31 0.10 24.83
C LYS A 130 17.47 0.36 26.07
N GLY A 131 17.18 -0.70 26.84
CA GLY A 131 16.55 -0.57 28.15
C GLY A 131 15.04 -0.33 28.12
N ILE A 132 14.34 -0.73 27.05
CA ILE A 132 12.87 -0.76 27.03
C ILE A 132 12.37 -1.82 28.01
N LEU A 133 11.73 -1.38 29.09
CA LEU A 133 11.25 -2.26 30.17
C LEU A 133 9.91 -2.93 29.82
N SER A 134 9.06 -2.25 29.08
CA SER A 134 7.74 -2.75 28.69
C SER A 134 7.27 -2.11 27.39
N LEU A 135 6.45 -2.86 26.66
CA LEU A 135 5.75 -2.42 25.46
C LEU A 135 4.25 -2.50 25.72
N ASN A 136 3.51 -1.50 25.27
CA ASN A 136 2.05 -1.55 25.29
C ASN A 136 1.51 -2.48 24.17
N GLN A 137 0.19 -2.69 24.16
CA GLN A 137 -0.44 -3.60 23.21
C GLN A 137 -0.24 -3.16 21.75
N THR A 138 -0.39 -1.87 21.45
CA THR A 138 -0.27 -1.35 20.07
C THR A 138 1.16 -1.38 19.56
N GLU A 139 2.14 -1.09 20.42
CA GLU A 139 3.57 -1.22 20.12
C GLU A 139 3.92 -2.69 19.82
N ARG A 140 3.43 -3.64 20.63
CA ARG A 140 3.64 -5.08 20.39
C ARG A 140 3.03 -5.55 19.08
N SER A 141 1.79 -5.14 18.78
CA SER A 141 1.12 -5.49 17.52
C SER A 141 1.91 -4.97 16.32
N LEU A 142 2.29 -3.68 16.35
CA LEU A 142 3.05 -3.07 15.25
C LEU A 142 4.42 -3.75 15.05
N ILE A 143 5.15 -4.03 16.13
CA ILE A 143 6.42 -4.77 16.07
C ILE A 143 6.22 -6.16 15.47
N GLY A 144 5.18 -6.88 15.92
CA GLY A 144 4.85 -8.20 15.40
C GLY A 144 4.66 -8.19 13.88
N THR A 145 3.88 -7.23 13.38
CA THR A 145 3.64 -7.07 11.93
C THR A 145 4.91 -6.64 11.20
N LEU A 146 5.73 -5.73 11.73
CA LEU A 146 7.00 -5.35 11.10
C LEU A 146 7.95 -6.56 10.93
N LEU A 147 8.02 -7.44 11.92
CA LEU A 147 8.88 -8.64 11.89
C LEU A 147 8.44 -9.69 10.85
N GLN A 148 7.20 -9.65 10.39
CA GLN A 148 6.67 -10.61 9.42
C GLN A 148 7.03 -10.25 7.96
N PHE A 149 7.58 -9.06 7.69
CA PHE A 149 7.73 -8.58 6.32
C PHE A 149 8.52 -9.54 5.43
N SER A 150 9.67 -10.04 5.90
CA SER A 150 10.52 -10.95 5.13
C SER A 150 9.84 -12.28 4.82
N GLU A 151 9.07 -12.82 5.76
CA GLU A 151 8.33 -14.07 5.57
C GLU A 151 7.24 -13.89 4.50
N VAL A 152 6.49 -12.80 4.57
CA VAL A 152 5.46 -12.46 3.57
C VAL A 152 6.07 -12.31 2.18
N LEU A 153 7.24 -11.68 2.07
CA LEU A 153 7.93 -11.54 0.78
C LEU A 153 8.34 -12.89 0.20
N GLU A 154 8.93 -13.76 1.02
CA GLU A 154 9.29 -15.12 0.58
C GLU A 154 8.06 -15.94 0.18
N GLU A 155 6.97 -15.83 0.94
CA GLU A 155 5.73 -16.52 0.63
C GLU A 155 5.10 -16.01 -0.68
N ALA A 156 5.03 -14.69 -0.85
CA ALA A 156 4.52 -14.05 -2.07
C ALA A 156 5.35 -14.43 -3.30
N ARG A 157 6.69 -14.48 -3.15
CA ARG A 157 7.63 -14.89 -4.19
C ARG A 157 7.45 -16.37 -4.54
N ALA A 158 7.47 -17.25 -3.55
CA ALA A 158 7.37 -18.70 -3.74
C ALA A 158 6.02 -19.13 -4.35
N THR A 159 4.96 -18.37 -4.09
CA THR A 159 3.60 -18.69 -4.60
C THR A 159 3.18 -17.85 -5.80
N HIS A 160 4.01 -16.89 -6.23
CA HIS A 160 3.67 -15.90 -7.25
C HIS A 160 2.35 -15.17 -6.95
N MET A 161 2.19 -14.71 -5.70
CA MET A 161 0.96 -14.11 -5.16
C MET A 161 1.21 -12.69 -4.60
N PRO A 162 1.20 -11.65 -5.44
CA PRO A 162 1.45 -10.27 -4.99
C PRO A 162 0.41 -9.76 -3.98
N HIS A 163 -0.83 -10.25 -4.03
CA HIS A 163 -1.88 -9.85 -3.08
C HIS A 163 -1.53 -10.13 -1.61
N LYS A 164 -0.61 -11.06 -1.33
CA LYS A 164 -0.12 -11.30 0.03
C LYS A 164 0.65 -10.09 0.56
N VAL A 165 1.48 -9.47 -0.27
CA VAL A 165 2.19 -8.22 0.05
C VAL A 165 1.18 -7.09 0.25
N ALA A 166 0.19 -6.96 -0.64
CA ALA A 166 -0.85 -5.94 -0.49
C ALA A 166 -1.62 -6.09 0.83
N GLN A 167 -2.05 -7.30 1.17
CA GLN A 167 -2.75 -7.59 2.42
C GLN A 167 -1.89 -7.29 3.66
N TYR A 168 -0.60 -7.65 3.61
CA TYR A 168 0.36 -7.30 4.65
C TYR A 168 0.49 -5.79 4.86
N LEU A 169 0.67 -5.03 3.77
CA LEU A 169 0.81 -3.57 3.84
C LEU A 169 -0.46 -2.92 4.39
N PHE A 170 -1.64 -3.45 4.03
CA PHE A 170 -2.89 -3.00 4.60
C PHE A 170 -2.95 -3.24 6.12
N THR A 171 -2.59 -4.43 6.59
CA THR A 171 -2.50 -4.74 8.02
C THR A 171 -1.47 -3.87 8.74
N LEU A 172 -0.29 -3.65 8.16
CA LEU A 172 0.71 -2.73 8.71
C LEU A 172 0.17 -1.31 8.86
N CYS A 173 -0.60 -0.82 7.87
CA CYS A 173 -1.26 0.47 7.98
C CYS A 173 -2.28 0.50 9.12
N GLN A 174 -3.07 -0.56 9.30
CA GLN A 174 -4.04 -0.65 10.40
C GLN A 174 -3.35 -0.61 11.76
N ASP A 175 -2.30 -1.41 11.96
CA ASP A 175 -1.54 -1.46 13.23
C ASP A 175 -0.85 -0.13 13.53
N PHE A 176 -0.24 0.50 12.52
CA PHE A 176 0.38 1.81 12.69
C PHE A 176 -0.65 2.90 13.02
N ASN A 177 -1.79 2.90 12.34
CA ASN A 177 -2.85 3.88 12.62
C ASN A 177 -3.45 3.68 14.01
N ALA A 178 -3.59 2.43 14.48
CA ALA A 178 -3.99 2.14 15.85
C ALA A 178 -2.97 2.68 16.87
N PHE A 179 -1.68 2.37 16.67
CA PHE A 179 -0.57 2.88 17.49
C PHE A 179 -0.50 4.42 17.51
N TYR A 180 -0.61 5.06 16.35
CA TYR A 180 -0.59 6.52 16.21
C TYR A 180 -1.75 7.19 16.96
N ASN A 181 -2.92 6.56 16.99
CA ASN A 181 -4.11 7.10 17.64
C ASN A 181 -4.09 6.90 19.17
N SER A 182 -3.50 5.81 19.67
CA SER A 182 -3.46 5.51 21.10
C SER A 182 -2.28 6.14 21.84
N GLU A 183 -1.16 6.34 21.15
CA GLU A 183 0.10 6.72 21.79
C GLU A 183 0.62 8.07 21.29
N SER A 184 0.98 8.95 22.22
CA SER A 184 1.74 10.14 21.86
C SER A 184 3.17 9.77 21.47
N ILE A 185 3.56 10.08 20.24
CA ILE A 185 4.92 9.83 19.73
C ILE A 185 5.84 10.99 20.14
N LEU A 186 5.50 12.22 19.75
CA LEU A 186 6.36 13.39 19.90
C LEU A 186 6.50 13.87 21.35
N GLN A 187 5.46 13.66 22.17
CA GLN A 187 5.44 14.09 23.58
C GLN A 187 5.77 12.95 24.57
N ALA A 188 6.17 11.78 24.07
CA ALA A 188 6.64 10.71 24.95
C ALA A 188 7.94 11.11 25.66
N GLN A 189 8.19 10.52 26.83
CA GLN A 189 9.47 10.63 27.51
C GLN A 189 10.45 9.57 27.01
N GLU A 190 11.74 9.83 27.12
CA GLU A 190 12.76 8.82 26.83
C GLU A 190 12.71 7.67 27.85
N PRO A 191 12.97 6.42 27.44
CA PRO A 191 13.40 5.98 26.11
C PRO A 191 12.26 5.70 25.11
N LEU A 192 10.99 5.89 25.50
CA LEU A 192 9.83 5.55 24.67
C LEU A 192 9.69 6.44 23.45
N ARG A 193 10.04 7.73 23.55
CA ARG A 193 10.04 8.64 22.40
C ARG A 193 10.96 8.13 21.28
N SER A 194 12.19 7.76 21.60
CA SER A 194 13.13 7.15 20.65
C SER A 194 12.59 5.86 20.05
N LEU A 195 12.01 4.97 20.86
CA LEU A 195 11.40 3.72 20.39
C LEU A 195 10.27 3.99 19.38
N ARG A 196 9.35 4.90 19.72
CA ARG A 196 8.17 5.21 18.91
C ARG A 196 8.53 5.88 17.58
N LEU A 197 9.56 6.73 17.60
CA LEU A 197 10.12 7.32 16.38
C LEU A 197 10.79 6.25 15.51
N ALA A 198 11.55 5.33 16.10
CA ALA A 198 12.15 4.20 15.37
C ALA A 198 11.10 3.27 14.74
N LEU A 199 9.99 2.98 15.45
CA LEU A 199 8.85 2.23 14.90
C LEU A 199 8.21 2.99 13.74
N THR A 200 7.99 4.30 13.88
CA THR A 200 7.41 5.14 12.83
C THR A 200 8.29 5.16 11.57
N ALA A 201 9.61 5.29 11.73
CA ALA A 201 10.58 5.24 10.64
C ALA A 201 10.60 3.88 9.96
N SER A 202 10.57 2.79 10.74
CA SER A 202 10.52 1.42 10.22
C SER A 202 9.25 1.18 9.40
N THR A 203 8.09 1.61 9.91
CA THR A 203 6.82 1.55 9.17
C THR A 203 6.88 2.32 7.87
N ALA A 204 7.37 3.57 7.87
CA ALA A 204 7.48 4.35 6.64
C ALA A 204 8.37 3.65 5.59
N SER A 205 9.51 3.11 6.03
CA SER A 205 10.44 2.39 5.15
C SER A 205 9.84 1.11 4.57
N VAL A 206 9.17 0.29 5.41
CA VAL A 206 8.52 -0.94 4.96
C VAL A 206 7.34 -0.64 4.02
N LEU A 207 6.52 0.37 4.34
CA LEU A 207 5.43 0.79 3.46
C LEU A 207 5.94 1.25 2.09
N LYS A 208 6.99 2.07 2.05
CA LYS A 208 7.63 2.51 0.80
C LYS A 208 8.16 1.32 0.00
N THR A 209 8.94 0.45 0.64
CA THR A 209 9.54 -0.73 -0.01
C THR A 209 8.46 -1.66 -0.57
N GLY A 210 7.44 -1.99 0.23
CA GLY A 210 6.33 -2.84 -0.22
C GLY A 210 5.49 -2.19 -1.32
N ALA A 211 5.26 -0.89 -1.25
CA ALA A 211 4.58 -0.14 -2.30
C ALA A 211 5.35 -0.18 -3.62
N GLU A 212 6.67 0.04 -3.59
CA GLU A 212 7.54 -0.03 -4.77
C GLU A 212 7.56 -1.44 -5.39
N LEU A 213 7.57 -2.49 -4.57
CA LEU A 213 7.41 -3.89 -5.03
C LEU A 213 6.07 -4.15 -5.72
N LEU A 214 5.03 -3.40 -5.36
CA LEU A 214 3.72 -3.40 -6.02
C LEU A 214 3.62 -2.31 -7.10
N THR A 215 4.74 -1.73 -7.53
CA THR A 215 4.82 -0.68 -8.56
C THR A 215 4.01 0.59 -8.23
N LEU A 216 3.83 0.86 -6.95
CA LEU A 216 3.16 2.05 -6.45
C LEU A 216 4.17 3.12 -6.06
N ARG A 217 3.81 4.38 -6.32
CA ARG A 217 4.46 5.55 -5.75
C ARG A 217 3.76 5.92 -4.43
N VAL A 218 4.54 6.31 -3.43
CA VAL A 218 4.02 6.84 -2.16
C VAL A 218 4.49 8.29 -1.96
N PRO A 219 3.58 9.22 -1.59
CA PRO A 219 3.96 10.61 -1.38
C PRO A 219 4.63 10.79 -0.02
N ASP A 220 5.61 11.71 0.05
CA ASP A 220 6.17 12.17 1.33
C ASP A 220 5.22 13.12 2.08
N ARG A 221 4.32 13.78 1.35
CA ARG A 221 3.32 14.73 1.88
C ARG A 221 1.96 14.44 1.25
N MET A 222 0.97 14.26 2.10
CA MET A 222 -0.42 14.05 1.76
C MET A 222 -1.25 14.49 2.93
#